data_AF-Q12DV0-F1
#
_entry.id   AF-Q12DV0-F1
#
_cell.length_a   1.000
_cell.length_b   1.000
_cell.length_c   1.000
_cell.angle_alpha   90.00
_cell.angle_beta   90.00
_cell.angle_gamma   90.00
#
_symmetry.space_group_name_H-M   'P 1'
#
loop_
_entity.id
_entity.type
_entity.pdbx_description
1 polymer ?
#
loop_
_entity_poly.entity_id
_entity_poly.type
_entity_poly.pdbx_seq_one_letter_code
_entity_poly.pdbx_strand_id
1 'polypeptide(L)' 'METTNIILLLVTCAISFGLGRTIMHLRNKKRQKQAEEQKAQALRNRPAEPESKNKSKRKRQLQQMDKGARKP' A
#
# COMPACT_ATOMS: atom_id res chain seq x y z
N MET A 1 10.48 -11.95 -49.09
CA MET A 1 9.22 -11.24 -48.78
C MET A 1 8.60 -11.74 -47.47
N GLU A 2 8.47 -13.06 -47.27
CA GLU A 2 7.94 -13.69 -46.05
C GLU A 2 8.63 -13.26 -44.74
N THR A 3 9.96 -13.29 -44.70
CA THR A 3 10.76 -12.94 -43.52
C THR A 3 10.60 -11.48 -43.10
N THR A 4 10.50 -10.55 -44.06
CA THR A 4 10.28 -9.13 -43.79
C THR A 4 8.93 -8.90 -43.12
N ASN A 5 7.89 -9.62 -43.55
CA ASN A 5 6.55 -9.54 -42.95
C ASN A 5 6.54 -10.10 -41.51
N ILE A 6 7.27 -11.19 -41.26
CA ILE A 6 7.41 -11.77 -39.92
C ILE A 6 8.14 -10.81 -38.98
N ILE A 7 9.23 -10.18 -39.45
CA ILE A 7 9.97 -9.19 -38.65
C ILE A 7 9.07 -7.99 -38.32
N LEU A 8 8.30 -7.49 -39.29
CA LEU A 8 7.40 -6.36 -39.09
C LEU A 8 6.29 -6.68 -38.07
N LEU A 9 5.75 -7.90 -38.12
CA LEU A 9 4.77 -8.40 -37.16
C LEU A 9 5.35 -8.45 -35.74
N LEU A 10 6.57 -8.98 -35.59
CA LEU A 10 7.23 -9.07 -34.28
C LEU A 10 7.54 -7.68 -33.71
N VAL A 11 7.99 -6.74 -34.54
CA VAL A 11 8.30 -5.36 -34.12
C VAL A 11 7.02 -4.64 -33.68
N THR A 12 5.94 -4.73 -34.44
CA THR A 12 4.66 -4.10 -34.08
C THR A 12 4.05 -4.70 -32.82
N CYS A 13 4.18 -6.02 -32.64
CA CYS A 13 3.74 -6.71 -31.43
C CYS A 13 4.58 -6.31 -30.21
N ALA A 14 5.91 -6.22 -30.35
CA ALA A 14 6.82 -5.81 -29.28
C ALA A 14 6.58 -4.36 -28.83
N ILE A 15 6.33 -3.44 -29.76
CA ILE A 15 6.01 -2.04 -29.44
C ILE A 15 4.68 -1.96 -28.69
N SER A 16 3.65 -2.66 -29.17
CA SER A 16 2.32 -2.69 -28.55
C SER A 16 2.39 -3.24 -27.12
N PHE A 17 3.13 -4.33 -26.91
CA PHE A 17 3.32 -4.93 -25.59
C PHE A 17 4.18 -4.05 -24.67
N GLY A 18 5.24 -3.42 -25.20
CA GLY A 18 6.12 -2.53 -24.46
C GLY A 18 5.37 -1.31 -23.90
N LEU A 19 4.54 -0.66 -24.72
CA LEU A 19 3.71 0.47 -24.30
C LEU A 19 2.67 0.04 -23.26
N GLY A 20 1.95 -1.06 -23.50
CA GLY A 20 0.99 -1.60 -22.55
C GLY A 20 1.61 -1.93 -21.19
N ARG A 21 2.79 -2.57 -21.20
CA ARG A 21 3.51 -2.94 -19.97
C ARG A 21 4.07 -1.72 -19.24
N THR A 22 4.54 -0.70 -19.97
CA THR A 22 5.05 0.55 -19.40
C THR A 22 3.92 1.31 -18.71
N ILE A 23 2.78 1.48 -19.39
CA ILE A 23 1.58 2.12 -18.83
C ILE A 23 1.09 1.34 -17.59
N MET A 24 1.05 0.01 -17.66
CA MET A 24 0.65 -0.82 -16.52
C MET A 24 1.61 -0.66 -15.33
N HIS A 25 2.92 -0.63 -15.58
CA HIS A 25 3.92 -0.45 -14.53
C HIS A 25 3.81 0.93 -13.85
N LEU A 26 3.64 2.01 -14.63
CA LEU A 26 3.41 3.34 -14.05
C LEU A 26 2.10 3.39 -13.25
N ARG A 27 1.03 2.74 -13.75
CA ARG A 27 -0.26 2.70 -13.05
C ARG A 27 -0.19 1.88 -11.77
N ASN A 28 0.52 0.75 -11.78
CA ASN A 28 0.76 -0.06 -10.58
C ASN A 28 1.62 0.69 -9.56
N LYS A 29 2.66 1.41 -10.01
CA LYS A 29 3.51 2.22 -9.12
C LYS A 29 2.70 3.31 -8.42
N LYS A 30 1.74 3.92 -9.13
CA LYS A 30 0.82 4.91 -8.53
C LYS A 30 -0.13 4.28 -7.50
N ARG A 31 -0.66 3.08 -7.78
CA ARG A 31 -1.51 2.33 -6.84
C ARG A 31 -0.75 1.83 -5.61
N GLN A 32 0.50 1.41 -5.76
CA GLN A 32 1.35 1.01 -4.64
C GLN A 32 1.66 2.18 -3.71
N LYS A 33 2.01 3.35 -4.26
CA LYS A 33 2.21 4.57 -3.46
C LYS A 33 0.97 4.98 -2.69
N GLN A 34 -0.21 4.93 -3.33
CA GLN A 34 -1.47 5.24 -2.64
C GLN A 34 -1.81 4.21 -1.55
N ALA A 35 -1.52 2.93 -1.76
CA ALA A 35 -1.72 1.90 -0.75
C ALA A 35 -0.74 2.06 0.43
N GLU A 36 0.49 2.49 0.17
CA GLU A 36 1.50 2.77 1.18
C GLU A 36 1.16 4.02 1.99
N GLU A 37 0.71 5.09 1.34
CA GLU A 37 0.21 6.30 1.98
C GLU A 37 -1.04 6.04 2.84
N GLN A 38 -1.97 5.20 2.37
CA GLN A 38 -3.13 4.78 3.15
C GLN A 38 -2.73 3.92 4.35
N LYS A 39 -1.75 3.02 4.20
CA LYS A 39 -1.21 2.25 5.34
C LYS A 39 -0.50 3.15 6.35
N ALA A 40 0.27 4.13 5.89
CA ALA A 40 0.94 5.10 6.75
C ALA A 40 -0.07 5.99 7.50
N GLN A 41 -1.14 6.42 6.83
CA GLN A 41 -2.24 7.16 7.46
C GLN A 41 -3.03 6.28 8.44
N ALA A 42 -3.27 5.00 8.13
CA ALA A 42 -3.95 4.07 9.02
C ALA A 42 -3.14 3.73 10.28
N LEU A 43 -1.80 3.68 10.18
CA LEU A 43 -0.91 3.56 11.34
C LEU A 43 -0.95 4.81 12.22
N ARG A 44 -1.01 6.01 11.61
CA ARG A 44 -1.01 7.28 12.34
C ARG A 44 -2.34 7.59 13.01
N ASN A 45 -3.46 7.21 12.38
CA ASN A 45 -4.82 7.40 12.88
C ASN A 45 -5.39 6.13 13.50
N ARG A 46 -4.57 5.19 13.99
CA ARG A 46 -5.08 4.03 14.73
C ARG A 46 -5.78 4.58 15.98
N PRO A 47 -7.13 4.52 16.06
CA PRO A 47 -7.82 4.99 17.24
C PRO A 47 -7.36 4.16 18.43
N ALA A 48 -7.30 4.78 19.61
CA ALA A 48 -7.04 4.07 20.86
C ALA A 48 -7.94 2.84 20.93
N GLU A 49 -7.34 1.67 21.14
CA GLU A 49 -8.06 0.40 21.14
C GLU A 49 -9.30 0.51 22.03
N PRO A 50 -10.46 -0.02 21.59
CA PRO A 50 -11.68 0.04 22.40
C PRO A 50 -11.42 -0.56 23.78
N GLU A 51 -11.99 0.05 24.82
CA GLU A 51 -11.80 -0.40 26.20
C GLU A 51 -12.02 -1.92 26.31
N SER A 52 -11.01 -2.62 26.82
CA SER A 52 -11.12 -4.08 26.98
C SER A 52 -12.30 -4.43 27.89
N LYS A 53 -13.22 -5.27 27.41
CA LYS A 53 -14.35 -5.81 28.21
C LYS A 53 -13.92 -6.62 29.42
N ASN A 54 -12.66 -7.08 29.48
CA ASN A 54 -12.09 -7.76 30.64
C ASN A 54 -11.54 -6.75 31.66
N LYS A 55 -12.09 -6.78 32.89
CA LYS A 55 -11.78 -5.87 34.00
C LYS A 55 -10.28 -5.80 34.34
N SER A 56 -9.58 -6.94 34.26
CA SER A 56 -8.13 -7.02 34.51
C SER A 56 -7.33 -6.22 33.49
N LYS A 57 -7.64 -6.41 32.20
CA LYS A 57 -6.96 -5.71 31.10
C LYS A 57 -7.30 -4.22 31.06
N ARG A 58 -8.54 -3.84 31.39
CA ARG A 58 -8.97 -2.43 31.51
C ARG A 58 -8.19 -1.68 32.60
N LYS A 59 -7.99 -2.27 33.78
CA LYS A 59 -7.17 -1.68 34.84
C LYS A 59 -5.72 -1.43 34.39
N ARG A 60 -5.17 -2.34 33.58
CA ARG A 60 -3.81 -2.23 33.03
C ARG A 60 -3.70 -1.15 31.94
N GLN A 61 -4.73 -0.98 31.10
CA GLN A 61 -4.80 0.12 30.12
C GLN A 61 -4.86 1.50 30.81
N LEU A 62 -5.73 1.65 31.82
CA LEU A 62 -5.86 2.89 32.61
C LEU A 62 -4.54 3.29 33.30
N GLN A 63 -3.82 2.33 33.89
CA GLN A 63 -2.52 2.61 34.52
C GLN A 63 -1.43 3.01 33.51
N GLN A 64 -1.48 2.50 32.28
CA GLN A 64 -0.53 2.88 31.23
C GLN A 64 -0.83 4.26 30.67
N MET A 65 -2.11 4.61 30.53
CA MET A 65 -2.55 5.96 30.14
C MET A 65 -2.15 7.01 31.20
N ASP A 66 -2.36 6.74 32.49
CA ASP A 66 -1.98 7.64 33.59
C ASP A 66 -0.46 7.84 33.67
N LYS A 67 0.33 6.78 33.47
CA LYS A 67 1.80 6.86 33.42
C LYS A 67 2.34 7.56 32.17
N GLY A 68 1.62 7.48 31.04
CA GLY A 68 1.97 8.19 29.80
C GLY A 68 1.67 9.68 29.89
N ALA A 69 0.59 10.08 30.58
CA ALA A 69 0.20 11.47 30.77
C ALA A 69 1.06 12.23 31.80
N ARG A 70 1.82 11.52 32.63
CA ARG A 70 2.72 12.10 33.67
C ARG A 70 4.19 12.19 33.25
N LYS A 71 4.54 11.89 32.00
CA LYS A 71 5.87 12.20 31.47
C LYS A 71 5.84 13.62 30.87
N PRO A 72 6.75 14.54 31.28
CA PRO A 72 6.82 15.90 30.73
C PRO A 72 7.20 15.90 29.25
#